data_AF-A0A1F9BYL5-F1
#
_entry.id   AF-A0A1F9BYL5-F1
#
_cell.length_a   1.000
_cell.length_b   1.000
_cell.length_c   1.000
_cell.angle_alpha   90.00
_cell.angle_beta   90.00
_cell.angle_gamma   90.00
#
_symmetry.space_group_name_H-M   'P 1'
#
loop_
_entity.id
_entity.type
_entity.pdbx_description
1 polymer ?
#
loop_
_entity_poly.entity_id
_entity_poly.type
_entity_poly.pdbx_seq_one_letter_code
_entity_poly.pdbx_strand_id
1 'polypeptide(L)'
;MTEETLEEKLLGTLSAKHELALAALDLDSKVKTVDLASGMEELKRRLEVLLGAIPDGAIDESQKADVEREVERLARKEKIAAAGGQLLGAAFAFIGEMFPQKEETEETLHLAESLKNRLADCLEKDENGRLKMTIALPDESILDNMAKSLAQILGSSGWKP
;
A
#
# COMPACT_ATOMS: atom_id res chain seq x y z
N MET A 1 14.95 -33.35 32.79
CA MET A 1 14.51 -32.00 33.19
C MET A 1 13.39 -32.20 34.19
N THR A 2 13.64 -31.92 35.46
CA THR A 2 12.63 -32.06 36.53
C THR A 2 11.85 -30.75 36.61
N GLU A 3 10.53 -30.83 36.46
CA GLU A 3 9.63 -29.70 36.66
C GLU A 3 9.69 -29.27 38.13
N GLU A 4 10.27 -28.10 38.42
CA GLU A 4 10.20 -27.49 39.75
C GLU A 4 8.73 -27.21 40.09
N THR A 5 8.20 -27.91 41.09
CA THR A 5 6.79 -27.78 41.48
C THR A 5 6.54 -26.41 42.11
N LEU A 6 5.28 -25.96 42.08
CA LEU A 6 4.87 -24.69 42.66
C LEU A 6 5.26 -24.58 44.15
N GLU A 7 5.26 -25.71 44.87
CA GLU A 7 5.66 -25.80 46.27
C GLU A 7 7.15 -25.47 46.45
N GLU A 8 8.00 -25.92 45.54
CA GLU A 8 9.44 -25.69 45.55
C GLU A 8 9.78 -24.21 45.27
N LYS A 9 9.04 -23.59 44.34
CA LYS A 9 9.13 -22.14 44.07
C LYS A 9 8.66 -21.28 45.24
N LEU A 10 7.57 -21.68 45.90
CA LEU A 10 7.08 -20.98 47.10
C LEU A 10 8.06 -21.14 48.27
N LEU A 11 8.64 -22.33 48.45
CA LEU A 11 9.65 -22.57 49.48
C LEU A 11 10.90 -21.72 49.24
N GLY A 12 11.39 -21.66 47.99
CA GLY A 12 12.53 -20.84 47.60
C GLY A 12 12.28 -19.34 47.82
N THR A 13 11.10 -18.86 47.43
CA THR A 13 10.74 -17.44 47.60
C THR A 13 10.62 -17.05 49.08
N LEU A 14 10.08 -17.94 49.91
CA LEU A 14 9.89 -17.69 51.34
C LEU A 14 11.23 -17.76 52.10
N SER A 15 12.11 -18.67 51.70
CA SER A 15 13.48 -18.76 52.23
C SER A 15 14.30 -17.52 51.86
N ALA A 16 14.24 -17.08 50.60
CA ALA A 16 14.92 -15.86 50.15
C ALA A 16 14.42 -14.59 50.89
N LYS A 17 13.11 -14.50 51.15
CA LYS A 17 12.53 -13.39 51.94
C LYS A 17 12.97 -13.45 53.41
N HIS A 18 13.09 -14.66 53.99
CA HIS A 18 13.54 -14.85 55.36
C HIS A 18 15.02 -14.47 55.53
N GLU A 19 15.88 -14.90 54.62
CA GLU A 19 17.30 -14.52 54.60
C GLU A 19 17.47 -13.01 54.42
N LEU A 20 16.64 -12.36 53.59
CA LEU A 20 16.64 -10.91 53.40
C LEU A 20 16.21 -10.15 54.67
N ALA A 21 15.22 -10.66 55.40
CA ALA A 21 14.80 -10.07 56.68
C ALA A 21 15.90 -10.18 57.75
N LEU A 22 16.62 -11.30 57.79
CA LEU A 22 17.78 -11.49 58.67
C LEU A 22 18.96 -10.57 58.28
N ALA A 23 19.26 -10.46 56.98
CA ALA A 23 20.35 -9.62 56.47
C ALA A 23 20.10 -8.12 56.66
N ALA A 24 18.85 -7.67 56.70
CA ALA A 24 18.50 -6.27 56.97
C ALA A 24 18.59 -5.90 58.45
N LEU A 25 18.52 -6.88 59.36
CA LEU A 25 18.54 -6.68 60.82
C LEU A 25 19.92 -6.95 61.45
N ASP A 26 20.82 -7.65 60.76
CA ASP A 26 22.17 -7.98 61.23
C ASP A 26 23.26 -7.19 60.46
N LEU A 27 24.00 -6.34 61.17
CA LEU A 27 25.09 -5.51 60.64
C LEU A 27 26.33 -6.32 60.21
N ASP A 28 26.48 -7.57 60.70
CA ASP A 28 27.59 -8.49 60.36
C ASP A 28 27.23 -9.51 59.25
N SER A 29 26.08 -9.33 58.60
CA SER A 29 25.61 -10.17 57.50
C SER A 29 26.65 -10.29 56.36
N LYS A 30 26.97 -11.54 55.96
CA LYS A 30 27.89 -11.85 54.84
C LYS A 30 27.28 -11.62 53.45
N VAL A 31 25.99 -11.26 53.38
CA VAL A 31 25.28 -11.04 52.11
C VAL A 31 25.59 -9.62 51.60
N LYS A 32 26.63 -9.50 50.77
CA LYS A 32 27.10 -8.21 50.23
C LYS A 32 26.41 -7.76 48.95
N THR A 33 25.67 -8.63 48.26
CA THR A 33 25.10 -8.33 46.95
C THR A 33 23.67 -8.84 46.86
N VAL A 34 22.74 -7.92 46.54
CA VAL A 34 21.32 -8.21 46.36
C VAL A 34 21.02 -8.16 44.86
N ASP A 35 20.38 -9.19 44.32
CA ASP A 35 19.95 -9.21 42.93
C ASP A 35 18.65 -8.41 42.78
N LEU A 36 18.79 -7.12 42.44
CA LEU A 36 17.69 -6.16 42.35
C LEU A 36 16.88 -6.26 41.05
N ALA A 37 17.20 -7.19 40.14
CA ALA A 37 16.60 -7.27 38.81
C ALA A 37 15.06 -7.29 38.84
N SER A 38 14.46 -8.05 39.76
CA SER A 38 12.99 -8.15 39.88
C SER A 38 12.32 -6.88 40.41
N GLY A 39 13.00 -6.09 41.27
CA GLY A 39 12.43 -4.89 41.88
C GLY A 39 12.43 -3.68 40.93
N MET A 40 13.39 -3.62 40.02
CA MET A 40 13.56 -2.48 39.11
C MET A 40 12.50 -2.45 38.00
N GLU A 41 12.04 -3.61 37.54
CA GLU A 41 10.94 -3.73 36.58
C GLU A 41 9.60 -3.33 37.17
N GLU A 42 9.32 -3.72 38.42
CA GLU A 42 8.11 -3.31 39.14
C GLU A 42 8.13 -1.79 39.42
N LEU A 43 9.30 -1.23 39.75
CA LEU A 43 9.46 0.21 39.91
C LEU A 43 9.26 0.97 38.60
N LYS A 44 9.80 0.46 37.49
CA LYS A 44 9.58 1.01 36.14
C LYS A 44 8.09 1.00 35.78
N ARG A 45 7.39 -0.13 36.01
CA ARG A 45 5.95 -0.27 35.74
C ARG A 45 5.13 0.73 36.56
N ARG A 46 5.46 0.92 37.84
CA ARG A 46 4.77 1.90 38.69
C ARG A 46 5.06 3.34 38.28
N LEU A 47 6.29 3.63 37.83
CA LEU A 47 6.64 4.93 37.29
C LEU A 47 5.92 5.21 35.97
N GLU A 48 5.79 4.23 35.07
CA GLU A 48 5.00 4.35 33.83
C GLU A 48 3.54 4.70 34.11
N VAL A 49 2.94 4.07 35.12
CA VAL A 49 1.56 4.36 35.58
C VAL A 49 1.45 5.76 36.19
N LEU A 50 2.39 6.17 37.04
CA LEU A 50 2.35 7.48 37.73
C LEU A 50 2.70 8.65 36.81
N LEU A 51 3.59 8.44 35.83
CA LEU A 51 3.95 9.42 34.82
C LEU A 51 2.91 9.53 33.71
N GLY A 52 1.88 8.67 33.70
CA GLY A 52 0.88 8.62 32.65
C GLY A 52 1.51 8.40 31.27
N ALA A 53 2.66 7.73 31.22
CA ALA A 53 3.42 7.56 30.00
C ALA A 53 2.54 6.79 29.00
N ILE A 54 2.18 7.48 27.91
CA ILE A 54 1.46 6.90 26.80
C ILE A 54 2.33 5.73 26.32
N PRO A 55 1.80 4.49 26.21
CA PRO A 55 2.57 3.39 25.63
C PRO A 55 3.14 3.88 24.31
N ASP A 56 4.42 3.59 24.02
CA ASP A 56 5.02 3.87 22.71
C ASP A 56 4.04 3.34 21.67
N GLY A 57 3.30 4.25 21.05
CA GLY A 57 2.21 3.91 20.17
C GLY A 57 2.78 3.08 19.05
N ALA A 58 2.08 2.02 18.65
CA ALA A 58 2.42 1.28 17.45
C ALA A 58 2.74 2.30 16.35
N ILE A 59 3.97 2.24 15.82
CA ILE A 59 4.40 3.04 14.66
C ILE A 59 3.25 2.95 13.66
N ASP A 60 2.83 4.08 13.13
CA ASP A 60 1.61 4.25 12.34
C ASP A 60 1.52 3.30 11.12
N GLU A 61 1.15 2.04 11.38
CA GLU A 61 0.96 1.00 10.37
C GLU A 61 -0.20 1.35 9.44
N SER A 62 -1.14 2.18 9.92
CA SER A 62 -2.24 2.71 9.12
C SER A 62 -1.73 3.66 8.03
N GLN A 63 -0.88 4.64 8.39
CA GLN A 63 -0.29 5.56 7.41
C GLN A 63 0.59 4.82 6.40
N LYS A 64 1.34 3.81 6.83
CA LYS A 64 2.14 2.98 5.91
C LYS A 64 1.24 2.19 4.94
N ALA A 65 0.16 1.59 5.43
CA ALA A 65 -0.82 0.88 4.61
C ALA A 65 -1.60 1.81 3.68
N ASP A 66 -1.87 3.05 4.08
CA ASP A 66 -2.53 4.06 3.24
C ASP A 66 -1.64 4.48 2.07
N VAL A 67 -0.35 4.72 2.34
CA VAL A 67 0.63 5.06 1.31
C VAL A 67 0.82 3.88 0.34
N GLU A 68 0.93 2.66 0.85
CA GLU A 68 1.08 1.46 0.01
C GLU A 68 -0.14 1.25 -0.92
N ARG A 69 -1.36 1.40 -0.38
CA ARG A 69 -2.59 1.34 -1.18
C ARG A 69 -2.66 2.43 -2.26
N GLU A 70 -2.19 3.64 -1.96
CA GLU A 70 -2.18 4.73 -2.93
C GLU A 70 -1.17 4.45 -4.05
N VAL A 71 0.01 3.94 -3.73
CA VAL A 71 1.03 3.54 -4.72
C VAL A 71 0.48 2.43 -5.62
N GLU A 72 -0.16 1.41 -5.07
CA GLU A 72 -0.80 0.36 -5.87
C GLU A 72 -1.91 0.90 -6.77
N ARG A 73 -2.72 1.84 -6.28
CA ARG A 73 -3.79 2.47 -7.05
C ARG A 73 -3.25 3.27 -8.22
N LEU A 74 -2.18 4.04 -8.01
CA LEU A 74 -1.51 4.79 -9.07
C LEU A 74 -0.89 3.85 -10.10
N ALA A 75 -0.17 2.82 -9.66
CA ALA A 75 0.41 1.80 -10.56
C ALA A 75 -0.68 1.07 -11.38
N ARG A 76 -1.84 0.78 -10.78
CA ARG A 76 -2.98 0.19 -11.50
C ARG A 76 -3.55 1.15 -12.54
N LYS A 77 -3.70 2.43 -12.20
CA LYS A 77 -4.19 3.45 -13.15
C LYS A 77 -3.26 3.59 -14.36
N GLU A 78 -1.95 3.58 -14.15
CA GLU A 78 -0.97 3.63 -15.25
C GLU A 78 -1.07 2.41 -16.17
N LYS A 79 -1.19 1.20 -15.59
CA LYS A 79 -1.39 -0.03 -16.38
C LYS A 79 -2.68 0.02 -17.21
N ILE A 80 -3.77 0.52 -16.62
CA ILE A 80 -5.05 0.70 -17.32
C ILE A 80 -4.92 1.74 -18.44
N ALA A 81 -4.24 2.86 -18.20
CA ALA A 81 -4.01 3.88 -19.23
C ALA A 81 -3.20 3.33 -20.41
N ALA A 82 -2.14 2.56 -20.15
CA ALA A 82 -1.34 1.92 -21.18
C ALA A 82 -2.17 0.92 -22.02
N ALA A 83 -2.94 0.06 -21.35
CA ALA A 83 -3.85 -0.87 -22.01
C ALA A 83 -4.96 -0.15 -22.80
N GLY A 84 -5.47 0.97 -22.28
CA GLY A 84 -6.46 1.82 -22.96
C GLY A 84 -5.92 2.44 -24.25
N GLY A 85 -4.65 2.89 -24.25
CA GLY A 85 -3.98 3.38 -25.46
C GLY A 85 -3.84 2.29 -26.53
N GLN A 86 -3.48 1.06 -26.13
CA GLN A 86 -3.43 -0.08 -27.03
C GLN A 86 -4.82 -0.42 -27.60
N LEU A 87 -5.86 -0.41 -26.75
CA LEU A 87 -7.23 -0.64 -27.18
C LEU A 87 -7.71 0.42 -28.19
N LEU A 88 -7.41 1.70 -27.93
CA LEU A 88 -7.76 2.79 -28.84
C LEU A 88 -7.06 2.61 -30.19
N GLY A 89 -5.77 2.29 -30.20
CA GLY A 89 -5.02 2.00 -31.42
C GLY A 89 -5.60 0.81 -32.20
N ALA A 90 -5.90 -0.28 -31.51
CA ALA A 90 -6.53 -1.46 -32.12
C ALA A 90 -7.93 -1.15 -32.69
N ALA A 91 -8.72 -0.32 -31.99
CA ALA A 91 -10.03 0.10 -32.46
C ALA A 91 -9.94 0.94 -33.75
N PHE A 92 -9.02 1.91 -33.83
CA PHE A 92 -8.81 2.69 -35.05
C PHE A 92 -8.29 1.84 -36.22
N ALA A 93 -7.42 0.85 -35.96
CA ALA A 93 -6.98 -0.10 -36.97
C ALA A 93 -8.15 -0.95 -37.49
N PHE A 94 -9.00 -1.48 -36.59
CA PHE A 94 -10.20 -2.23 -36.95
C PHE A 94 -11.19 -1.40 -37.78
N ILE A 95 -11.42 -0.14 -37.38
CA ILE A 95 -12.22 0.82 -38.15
C ILE A 95 -11.63 1.00 -39.55
N GLY A 96 -10.31 1.20 -39.66
CA GLY A 96 -9.63 1.34 -40.95
C GLY A 96 -9.85 0.17 -41.91
N GLU A 97 -9.90 -1.05 -41.41
CA GLU A 97 -10.19 -2.27 -42.20
C GLU A 97 -11.67 -2.38 -42.62
N MET A 98 -12.59 -1.81 -41.85
CA MET A 98 -14.03 -1.86 -42.15
C MET A 98 -14.46 -0.84 -43.22
N PHE A 99 -13.72 0.27 -43.36
CA PHE A 99 -14.02 1.26 -44.40
C PHE A 99 -13.32 0.89 -45.71
N PRO A 100 -14.01 0.96 -46.86
CA PRO A 100 -13.35 0.77 -48.14
C PRO A 100 -12.23 1.79 -48.26
N GLN A 101 -11.01 1.32 -48.59
CA GLN A 101 -9.88 2.20 -48.91
C GLN A 101 -10.30 3.09 -50.08
N LYS A 102 -10.80 4.29 -49.77
CA LYS A 102 -10.93 5.36 -50.76
C LYS A 102 -9.52 5.72 -51.17
N GLU A 103 -9.31 5.88 -52.47
CA GLU A 103 -8.03 6.34 -53.01
C GLU A 103 -7.57 7.58 -52.23
N GLU A 104 -6.32 7.55 -51.77
CA GLU A 104 -5.71 8.70 -51.11
C GLU A 104 -5.62 9.85 -52.13
N THR A 105 -6.53 10.79 -52.00
CA THR A 105 -6.51 12.06 -52.74
C THR A 105 -5.59 13.06 -52.04
N GLU A 106 -5.09 14.06 -52.77
CA GLU A 106 -4.30 15.15 -52.20
C GLU A 106 -5.05 15.88 -51.06
N GLU A 107 -6.36 16.03 -51.19
CA GLU A 107 -7.23 16.64 -50.16
C GLU A 107 -7.26 15.81 -48.87
N THR A 108 -7.37 14.48 -48.98
CA THR A 108 -7.36 13.59 -47.81
C THR A 108 -6.02 13.55 -47.11
N LEU A 109 -4.91 13.64 -47.85
CA LEU A 109 -3.56 13.70 -47.29
C LEU A 109 -3.34 15.01 -46.51
N HIS A 110 -3.75 16.14 -47.07
CA HIS A 110 -3.66 17.44 -46.41
C HIS A 110 -4.53 17.50 -45.13
N LEU A 111 -5.72 16.90 -45.17
CA LEU A 111 -6.58 16.79 -44.00
C LEU A 111 -5.95 15.90 -42.91
N ALA A 112 -5.35 14.77 -43.29
CA ALA A 112 -4.66 13.87 -42.36
C ALA A 112 -3.46 14.57 -41.70
N GLU A 113 -2.68 15.35 -42.46
CA GLU A 113 -1.56 16.13 -41.93
C GLU A 113 -2.03 17.22 -40.95
N SER A 114 -3.11 17.92 -41.29
CA SER A 114 -3.72 18.94 -40.42
C SER A 114 -4.22 18.34 -39.10
N LEU A 115 -4.86 17.17 -39.15
CA LEU A 115 -5.32 16.43 -37.98
C LEU A 115 -4.14 15.94 -37.13
N LYS A 116 -3.10 15.40 -37.78
CA LYS A 116 -1.88 14.94 -37.11
C LYS A 116 -1.21 16.07 -36.35
N ASN A 117 -1.09 17.25 -36.94
CA ASN A 117 -0.48 18.41 -36.28
C ASN A 117 -1.28 18.83 -35.03
N ARG A 118 -2.62 18.91 -35.13
CA ARG A 118 -3.47 19.24 -33.97
C ARG A 118 -3.40 18.20 -32.86
N LEU A 119 -3.31 16.92 -33.21
CA LEU A 119 -3.18 15.85 -32.21
C LEU A 119 -1.77 15.83 -31.59
N ALA A 120 -0.74 16.18 -32.37
CA ALA A 120 0.63 16.30 -31.89
C ALA A 120 0.79 17.45 -30.88
N ASP A 121 0.07 18.57 -31.06
CA ASP A 121 0.06 19.69 -30.11
C ASP A 121 -0.50 19.29 -28.73
N CYS A 122 -1.38 18.28 -28.68
CA CYS A 122 -1.96 17.73 -27.45
C CYS A 122 -1.18 16.55 -26.87
N LEU A 123 -0.04 16.19 -27.49
CA LEU A 123 0.75 15.01 -27.14
C LEU A 123 1.94 15.42 -26.28
N GLU A 124 2.01 14.84 -25.09
CA GLU A 124 3.11 15.05 -24.16
C GLU A 124 4.00 13.80 -24.12
N LYS A 125 5.30 13.99 -23.83
CA LYS A 125 6.19 12.88 -23.50
C LYS A 125 6.32 12.80 -21.98
N ASP A 126 6.04 11.64 -21.41
CA ASP A 126 6.25 11.40 -19.99
C ASP A 126 7.76 11.25 -19.65
N GLU A 127 8.07 11.14 -18.36
CA GLU A 127 9.45 10.95 -17.85
C GLU A 127 10.12 9.66 -18.36
N ASN A 128 9.33 8.71 -18.88
CA ASN A 128 9.80 7.45 -19.45
C ASN A 128 9.93 7.50 -20.98
N GLY A 129 9.69 8.66 -21.59
CA GLY A 129 9.71 8.85 -23.05
C GLY A 129 8.48 8.29 -23.77
N ARG A 130 7.43 7.88 -23.04
CA ARG A 130 6.17 7.39 -23.60
C ARG A 130 5.28 8.56 -23.99
N LEU A 131 4.55 8.38 -25.10
CA LEU A 131 3.57 9.35 -25.58
C LEU A 131 2.32 9.28 -24.69
N LYS A 132 1.90 10.42 -24.15
CA LYS A 132 0.72 10.57 -23.31
C LYS A 132 -0.18 11.64 -23.89
N MET A 133 -1.46 11.33 -23.98
CA MET A 133 -2.50 12.30 -24.34
C MET A 133 -3.59 12.23 -23.27
N THR A 134 -3.96 13.38 -22.72
CA THR A 134 -5.02 13.47 -21.71
C THR A 134 -6.27 14.05 -22.37
N ILE A 135 -7.37 13.30 -22.33
CA ILE A 135 -8.67 13.74 -22.86
C ILE A 135 -9.57 14.05 -21.67
N ALA A 136 -10.01 15.31 -21.57
CA ALA A 136 -11.02 15.69 -20.58
C ALA A 136 -12.41 15.27 -21.09
N LEU A 137 -13.12 14.48 -20.30
CA LEU A 137 -14.50 14.12 -20.58
C LEU A 137 -15.43 15.22 -20.02
N PRO A 138 -16.39 15.73 -20.79
CA PRO A 138 -17.31 16.78 -20.34
C PRO A 138 -18.26 16.30 -19.23
N ASP A 139 -18.63 15.02 -19.24
CA ASP A 139 -19.54 14.42 -18.26
C ASP A 139 -19.38 12.89 -18.18
N GLU A 140 -19.98 12.29 -17.15
CA GLU A 140 -19.90 10.86 -16.82
C GLU A 140 -20.66 9.97 -17.83
N SER A 141 -21.63 10.50 -18.59
CA SER A 141 -22.39 9.71 -19.56
C SER A 141 -21.51 9.17 -20.70
N ILE A 142 -20.38 9.84 -20.98
CA ILE A 142 -19.41 9.34 -21.96
C ILE A 142 -18.78 8.03 -21.46
N LEU A 143 -18.47 7.92 -20.17
CA LEU A 143 -17.91 6.70 -19.60
C LEU A 143 -18.90 5.53 -19.70
N ASP A 144 -20.17 5.77 -19.41
CA ASP A 144 -21.24 4.78 -19.56
C ASP A 144 -21.38 4.29 -21.00
N ASN A 145 -21.32 5.22 -21.96
CA ASN A 145 -21.39 4.88 -23.37
C ASN A 145 -20.18 4.08 -23.83
N MET A 146 -18.97 4.48 -23.40
CA MET A 146 -17.75 3.71 -23.66
C MET A 146 -17.84 2.29 -23.10
N ALA A 147 -18.29 2.13 -21.85
CA ALA A 147 -18.45 0.83 -21.22
C ALA A 147 -19.48 -0.04 -21.95
N LYS A 148 -20.64 0.52 -22.34
CA LYS A 148 -21.66 -0.19 -23.12
C LYS A 148 -21.14 -0.62 -24.48
N SER A 149 -20.44 0.25 -25.20
CA SER A 149 -19.84 -0.08 -26.51
C SER A 149 -18.79 -1.16 -26.38
N LEU A 150 -17.91 -1.09 -25.37
CA LEU A 150 -16.91 -2.13 -25.10
C LEU A 150 -17.57 -3.46 -24.75
N ALA A 151 -18.60 -3.45 -23.90
CA ALA A 151 -19.35 -4.65 -23.54
C ALA A 151 -20.06 -5.27 -24.76
N GLN A 152 -20.57 -4.46 -25.69
CA GLN A 152 -21.20 -4.95 -26.91
C GLN A 152 -20.18 -5.61 -27.86
N ILE A 153 -19.00 -4.99 -28.03
CA ILE A 153 -17.91 -5.54 -28.85
C ILE A 153 -17.40 -6.85 -28.23
N LEU A 154 -17.07 -6.84 -26.93
CA LEU A 154 -16.56 -8.02 -26.23
C LEU A 154 -17.62 -9.14 -26.11
N GLY A 155 -18.87 -8.78 -25.87
CA GLY A 155 -20.01 -9.70 -25.83
C GLY A 155 -20.29 -10.35 -27.19
N SER A 156 -20.07 -9.63 -28.29
CA SER A 156 -20.16 -10.20 -29.64
C SER A 156 -19.01 -11.15 -29.97
N SER A 157 -17.84 -10.99 -29.30
CA SER A 157 -16.67 -11.86 -29.44
C SER A 157 -16.67 -13.09 -28.51
N GLY A 158 -17.73 -13.30 -27.72
CA GLY A 158 -17.88 -14.48 -26.85
C GLY A 158 -17.17 -14.39 -25.50
N TRP A 159 -16.74 -13.20 -25.06
CA TRP A 159 -16.16 -13.01 -23.73
C TRP A 159 -17.24 -13.14 -22.65
N LYS A 160 -17.11 -14.14 -21.77
CA LYS A 160 -17.91 -14.29 -20.54
C LYS A 160 -17.06 -13.82 -19.35
N PRO A 161 -17.60 -12.98 -18.44
CA PRO A 161 -16.85 -12.45 -17.31
C PRO A 161 -16.34 -13.54 -16.37
#